data_AF-A0A364K6W8-F1
#
_entry.id   AF-A0A364K6W8-F1
#
_cell.length_a   1.000
_cell.length_b   1.000
_cell.length_c   1.000
_cell.angle_alpha   90.00
_cell.angle_beta   90.00
_cell.angle_gamma   90.00
#
_symmetry.space_group_name_H-M   'P 1'
#
loop_
_entity.id
_entity.type
_entity.pdbx_description
1 polymer ?
#
loop_
_entity_poly.entity_id
_entity_poly.type
_entity_poly.pdbx_seq_one_letter_code
_entity_poly.pdbx_strand_id
1 'polypeptide(L)'
;MKLYVKGEPQEVETFLDNVKSQKYDVITHFKEKDCFYSDNLRVGATIEMSEKSRQSLLVKITTSDGNKIELDLLDGKVIEMDQTKLIIGKVYDIFG
;
A
#
# COMPACT_ATOMS: atom_id res chain seq x y z
N MET A 1 -5.32 3.73 2.87
CA MET A 1 -6.38 2.78 3.25
C MET A 1 -7.02 3.23 4.55
N LYS A 2 -8.35 3.19 4.69
CA LYS A 2 -9.02 3.50 5.96
C LYS A 2 -9.11 2.22 6.80
N LEU A 3 -8.76 2.31 8.08
CA LEU A 3 -8.73 1.19 9.01
C LEU A 3 -9.54 1.54 10.27
N TYR A 4 -10.35 0.59 10.70
CA TYR A 4 -11.09 0.64 11.97
C TYR A 4 -10.75 -0.60 12.78
N VAL A 5 -10.23 -0.42 13.99
CA VAL A 5 -9.82 -1.51 14.89
C VAL A 5 -10.52 -1.36 16.23
N LYS A 6 -11.00 -2.49 16.77
CA LYS A 6 -11.56 -2.60 18.12
C LYS A 6 -11.02 -3.85 18.78
N GLY A 7 -10.53 -3.74 20.00
CA GLY A 7 -9.98 -4.87 20.75
C GLY A 7 -9.50 -4.45 22.14
N GLU A 8 -8.77 -5.32 22.82
CA GLU A 8 -8.15 -4.94 24.08
C GLU A 8 -7.10 -3.83 23.85
N PRO A 9 -6.91 -2.90 24.80
CA PRO A 9 -5.98 -1.78 24.61
C PRO A 9 -4.58 -2.21 24.18
N GLN A 10 -4.02 -3.25 24.80
CA GLN A 10 -2.68 -3.75 24.50
C GLN A 10 -2.60 -4.36 23.09
N GLU A 11 -3.61 -5.10 22.66
CA GLU A 11 -3.66 -5.71 21.33
C GLU A 11 -3.74 -4.64 20.24
N VAL A 12 -4.61 -3.65 20.44
CA VAL A 12 -4.80 -2.55 19.48
C VAL A 12 -3.55 -1.69 19.38
N GLU A 13 -2.89 -1.39 20.49
CA GLU A 13 -1.63 -0.63 20.48
C GLU A 13 -0.50 -1.42 19.81
N THR A 14 -0.34 -2.70 20.16
CA THR A 14 0.66 -3.59 19.53
C THR A 14 0.45 -3.68 18.03
N PHE A 15 -0.81 -3.82 17.59
CA PHE A 15 -1.16 -3.84 16.17
C PHE A 15 -0.74 -2.53 15.46
N LEU A 16 -1.06 -1.36 16.04
CA LEU A 16 -0.73 -0.08 15.41
C LEU A 16 0.78 0.15 15.30
N ASP A 17 1.53 -0.26 16.32
CA ASP A 17 2.99 -0.13 16.31
C ASP A 17 3.64 -1.10 15.32
N ASN A 18 3.09 -2.32 15.17
CA ASN A 18 3.49 -3.22 14.11
C ASN A 18 3.24 -2.62 12.72
N VAL A 19 2.09 -1.98 12.49
CA VAL A 19 1.80 -1.32 11.20
C VAL A 19 2.79 -0.19 10.92
N LYS A 20 3.07 0.68 11.91
CA LYS A 20 4.07 1.76 11.76
C LYS A 20 5.46 1.22 11.43
N SER A 21 5.83 0.06 11.97
CA SER A 21 7.15 -0.54 11.73
C SER A 21 7.35 -1.04 10.28
N GLN A 22 6.27 -1.28 9.53
CA GLN A 22 6.28 -1.86 8.19
C GLN A 22 6.32 -0.83 7.04
N LYS A 23 6.93 0.35 7.25
CA LYS A 23 6.96 1.46 6.27
C LYS A 23 5.57 2.00 5.91
N TYR A 24 4.66 2.02 6.88
CA TYR A 24 3.39 2.69 6.74
C TYR A 24 3.27 3.88 7.70
N ASP A 25 2.79 4.99 7.17
CA ASP A 25 2.37 6.14 7.96
C ASP A 25 0.96 5.88 8.47
N VAL A 26 0.80 5.90 9.79
CA VAL A 26 -0.50 5.71 10.44
C VAL A 26 -1.00 7.06 10.94
N ILE A 27 -2.02 7.59 10.25
CA ILE A 27 -2.71 8.82 10.63
C ILE A 27 -3.93 8.44 11.47
N THR A 28 -3.82 8.58 12.79
CA THR A 28 -4.92 8.31 13.71
C THR A 28 -5.92 9.47 13.71
N HIS A 29 -7.18 9.19 13.44
CA HIS A 29 -8.29 10.16 13.45
C HIS A 29 -8.99 10.20 14.80
N PHE A 30 -9.17 9.04 15.42
CA PHE A 30 -9.69 8.93 16.78
C PHE A 30 -9.14 7.69 17.47
N LYS A 31 -9.01 7.76 18.79
CA LYS A 31 -8.62 6.67 19.68
C LYS A 31 -9.40 6.84 20.98
N GLU A 32 -10.40 6.00 21.18
CA GLU A 32 -11.40 6.17 22.25
C GLU A 32 -11.65 4.84 22.95
N LYS A 33 -11.89 4.89 24.27
CA LYS A 33 -12.37 3.72 25.01
C LYS A 33 -13.87 3.55 24.81
N ASP A 34 -14.29 2.30 24.62
CA ASP A 34 -15.69 1.95 24.40
C ASP A 34 -16.47 1.86 25.73
N CYS A 35 -16.62 2.99 26.42
CA CYS A 35 -17.17 3.07 27.78
C CYS A 35 -18.57 2.46 27.97
N PHE A 36 -19.29 2.13 26.90
CA PHE A 36 -20.67 1.65 26.93
C PHE A 36 -20.82 0.13 26.85
N TYR A 37 -19.83 -0.60 26.33
CA TYR A 37 -19.98 -2.04 26.05
C TYR A 37 -18.79 -2.91 26.50
N SER A 38 -17.58 -2.35 26.62
CA SER A 38 -16.40 -3.05 27.12
C SER A 38 -15.22 -2.10 27.37
N ASP A 39 -14.22 -2.48 28.16
CA ASP A 39 -12.95 -1.74 28.28
C ASP A 39 -12.08 -1.76 27.00
N ASN A 40 -12.69 -2.03 25.85
CA ASN A 40 -12.02 -2.13 24.58
C ASN A 40 -11.64 -0.75 24.05
N LEU A 41 -10.52 -0.71 23.34
CA LEU A 41 -10.05 0.46 22.63
C LEU A 41 -10.57 0.43 21.20
N ARG A 42 -11.12 1.54 20.73
CA ARG A 42 -11.54 1.77 19.35
C ARG A 42 -10.62 2.78 18.70
N VAL A 43 -10.12 2.45 17.52
CA VAL A 43 -9.23 3.34 16.74
C VAL A 43 -9.73 3.44 15.31
N GLY A 44 -9.89 4.66 14.83
CA GLY A 44 -10.03 4.98 13.41
C GLY A 44 -8.75 5.61 12.90
N ALA A 45 -8.15 5.03 11.86
CA ALA A 45 -6.91 5.51 11.29
C ALA A 45 -6.90 5.42 9.76
N THR A 46 -5.99 6.16 9.12
CA THR A 46 -5.61 5.99 7.73
C THR A 46 -4.19 5.49 7.66
N ILE A 47 -3.98 4.41 6.91
CA ILE A 47 -2.67 3.83 6.63
C ILE A 47 -2.25 4.27 5.24
N GLU A 48 -1.10 4.91 5.14
CA GLU A 48 -0.45 5.29 3.89
C GLU A 48 0.90 4.59 3.78
N MET A 49 1.34 4.21 2.58
CA MET A 49 2.70 3.68 2.42
C MET A 49 3.69 4.84 2.47
N SER A 50 4.64 4.78 3.40
CA SER A 50 5.66 5.82 3.62
C SER A 50 6.62 5.91 2.43
N GLU A 51 6.88 4.80 1.74
CA GLU A 51 7.64 4.80 0.49
C GLU A 51 6.72 4.96 -0.72
N LYS A 52 6.70 6.17 -1.30
CA LYS A 52 6.33 6.40 -2.71
C LYS A 52 7.42 5.86 -3.64
N SER A 53 7.84 4.61 -3.47
CA SER A 53 8.68 3.93 -4.44
C SER A 53 7.86 3.69 -5.71
N ARG A 54 7.71 4.72 -6.54
CA ARG A 54 7.45 4.54 -7.96
C ARG A 54 8.73 3.99 -8.55
N GLN A 55 8.91 2.68 -8.47
CA GLN A 55 9.84 2.03 -9.38
C GLN A 55 9.22 2.19 -10.76
N SER A 56 9.73 3.16 -11.53
CA SER A 56 9.43 3.28 -12.95
C SER A 56 9.67 1.91 -13.59
N LEU A 57 8.60 1.31 -14.08
CA LEU A 57 8.65 0.04 -14.78
C LEU A 57 8.99 0.35 -16.24
N LEU A 58 10.27 0.22 -16.56
CA LEU A 58 10.77 0.50 -17.90
C LEU A 58 10.64 -0.77 -18.75
N VAL A 59 9.71 -0.78 -19.69
CA VAL A 59 9.51 -1.87 -20.65
C VAL A 59 10.35 -1.59 -21.88
N LYS A 60 11.16 -2.57 -22.29
CA LYS A 60 11.91 -2.52 -23.55
C LYS A 60 11.18 -3.35 -24.59
N ILE A 61 10.69 -2.69 -25.63
CA ILE A 61 10.06 -3.34 -26.79
C ILE A 61 11.06 -3.33 -27.93
N THR A 62 11.22 -4.47 -28.60
CA THR A 62 11.95 -4.55 -29.86
C THR A 62 10.94 -4.63 -30.98
N THR A 63 10.97 -3.66 -31.90
CA THR A 63 10.11 -3.64 -33.09
C THR A 63 10.61 -4.62 -34.15
N SER A 64 9.77 -4.93 -35.14
CA SER A 64 10.10 -5.89 -36.21
C SER A 64 11.28 -5.47 -37.09
N ASP A 65 11.60 -4.17 -37.12
CA ASP A 65 12.78 -3.58 -37.80
C ASP A 65 14.01 -3.48 -36.88
N GLY A 66 13.94 -4.02 -35.65
CA GLY A 66 15.06 -4.10 -34.72
C GLY A 66 15.28 -2.86 -33.87
N ASN A 67 14.44 -1.83 -34.00
CA ASN A 67 14.50 -0.65 -33.13
C ASN A 67 14.06 -1.00 -31.71
N LYS A 68 14.70 -0.36 -30.73
CA LYS A 68 14.39 -0.54 -29.30
C LYS A 68 13.63 0.68 -28.81
N ILE A 69 12.43 0.45 -28.29
CA ILE A 69 11.60 1.48 -27.66
C ILE A 69 11.60 1.22 -26.16
N GLU A 70 11.95 2.23 -25.39
CA GLU A 70 11.86 2.21 -23.93
C GLU A 70 10.59 2.97 -23.52
N LEU A 71 9.66 2.27 -22.87
CA LEU A 71 8.41 2.84 -22.38
C LEU A 71 8.43 2.87 -20.86
N ASP A 72 8.25 4.07 -20.30
CA ASP A 72 8.07 4.26 -18.88
C ASP A 72 6.60 3.98 -18.51
N LEU A 73 6.32 2.87 -17.83
CA LEU A 73 5.00 2.60 -17.26
C LEU A 73 4.83 3.44 -15.99
N LEU A 74 4.51 4.72 -16.20
CA LEU A 74 4.37 5.74 -15.15
C LEU A 74 3.32 5.42 -14.06
N ASP A 75 2.40 4.48 -14.35
CA ASP A 75 1.31 4.06 -13.45
C ASP A 75 1.41 2.60 -12.97
N GLY A 76 2.54 1.92 -13.21
CA GLY A 76 2.78 0.57 -12.71
C GLY A 76 3.25 0.58 -11.25
N LYS A 77 2.56 -0.14 -10.36
CA LYS A 77 3.03 -0.46 -9.01
C LYS A 77 3.47 -1.92 -8.97
N VAL A 78 4.70 -2.16 -8.54
CA VAL A 78 5.16 -3.49 -8.14
C VAL A 78 4.96 -3.60 -6.64
N ILE A 79 4.19 -4.60 -6.21
CA ILE A 79 4.07 -4.98 -4.80
C ILE A 79 4.81 -6.31 -4.66
N GLU A 80 5.87 -6.32 -3.86
CA GLU A 80 6.54 -7.56 -3.45
C GLU A 80 5.85 -8.07 -2.17
N MET A 81 5.29 -9.27 -2.26
CA MET A 81 4.76 -10.01 -1.11
C MET A 81 5.49 -11.35 -1.03
N ASP A 82 6.41 -11.47 -0.07
CA ASP A 82 7.28 -12.63 0.16
C ASP A 82 8.06 -13.08 -1.10
N GLN A 83 7.54 -14.07 -1.84
CA GLN A 83 8.14 -14.63 -3.06
C GLN A 83 7.38 -14.26 -4.35
N THR A 84 6.30 -13.49 -4.26
CA THR A 84 5.44 -13.15 -5.39
C THR A 84 5.57 -11.68 -5.75
N LYS A 85 5.83 -11.40 -7.03
CA LYS A 85 5.83 -10.04 -7.58
C LYS A 85 4.48 -9.78 -8.24
N LEU A 86 3.70 -8.87 -7.66
CA LEU A 86 2.43 -8.43 -8.22
C LEU A 86 2.64 -7.11 -8.96
N ILE A 87 2.35 -7.08 -10.26
CA ILE A 87 2.43 -5.88 -11.09
C ILE A 87 1.00 -5.39 -11.35
N ILE A 88 0.67 -4.19 -10.86
CA ILE A 88 -0.63 -3.55 -11.06
C ILE A 88 -0.40 -2.25 -11.83
N GLY A 89 -1.00 -2.09 -13.01
CA GLY A 89 -0.87 -0.86 -13.80
C GLY A 89 -2.05 -0.66 -14.75
N LYS A 90 -2.14 0.55 -15.34
CA LYS A 90 -3.06 0.80 -16.45
C LYS A 90 -2.50 0.19 -17.73
N VAL A 91 -3.27 -0.66 -18.38
CA VAL A 91 -2.96 -1.18 -19.71
C VAL A 91 -3.21 -0.04 -20.70
N TYR A 92 -2.15 0.49 -21.29
CA TYR A 92 -2.28 1.34 -22.47
C TYR A 92 -2.31 0.43 -23.69
N ASP A 93 -3.36 0.53 -24.50
CA ASP A 93 -3.43 -0.13 -25.78
C ASP A 93 -2.52 0.65 -26.75
N ILE A 94 -1.38 0.07 -27.11
CA ILE A 94 -0.32 0.75 -27.89
C ILE A 94 -0.51 0.51 -29.40
N PHE A 95 -1.56 -0.23 -29.78
CA PHE A 95 -1.90 -0.53 -31.17
C PHE A 95 -3.29 0.00 -31.49
N GLY A 96 -3.35 1.31 -31.77
CA GLY A 96 -4.47 1.94 -32.47
C GLY A 96 -4.26 1.87 -33.98
#